data_AF-A0A2T2YA87-F1
#
_entry.id   AF-A0A2T2YA87-F1
#
_cell.length_a   1.000
_cell.length_b   1.000
_cell.length_c   1.000
_cell.angle_alpha   90.00
_cell.angle_beta   90.00
_cell.angle_gamma   90.00
#
_symmetry.space_group_name_H-M   'P 1'
#
loop_
_entity.id
_entity.type
_entity.pdbx_description
1 polymer ?
#
loop_
_entity_poly.entity_id
_entity_poly.type
_entity_poly.pdbx_seq_one_letter_code
_entity_poly.pdbx_strand_id
1 'polypeptide(L)'
;MKAFIHNYPEPPSFLSDRIEFRGNVYDDAGHLHKTDELIATITHNYGNWHWHVFIPNNQPGSVNKGECPTYQEAYDHVNAYVGQG
;
A
#
# COMPACT_ATOMS: atom_id res chain seq x y z
N MET A 1 15.41 -3.55 2.92
CA MET A 1 14.19 -3.56 3.78
C MET A 1 13.00 -3.89 2.89
N LYS A 2 12.19 -4.84 3.33
CA LYS A 2 11.17 -5.52 2.53
C LYS A 2 9.81 -5.39 3.20
N ALA A 3 8.78 -4.92 2.50
CA ALA A 3 7.46 -4.78 3.11
C ALA A 3 6.49 -5.83 2.58
N PHE A 4 5.65 -6.43 3.42
CA PHE A 4 4.72 -7.47 2.99
C PHE A 4 3.33 -7.26 3.58
N ILE A 5 2.30 -7.38 2.75
CA ILE A 5 0.90 -7.41 3.18
C ILE A 5 0.46 -8.87 3.19
N HIS A 6 0.24 -9.44 4.39
CA HIS A 6 -0.13 -10.86 4.52
C HIS A 6 -1.60 -11.14 4.18
N ASN A 7 -2.46 -10.13 4.16
CA ASN A 7 -3.87 -10.25 3.83
C ASN A 7 -4.26 -9.14 2.87
N TYR A 8 -4.09 -9.39 1.57
CA TYR A 8 -4.65 -8.51 0.55
C TYR A 8 -6.16 -8.79 0.46
N PRO A 9 -7.04 -7.87 0.92
CA PRO A 9 -8.46 -8.01 0.67
C PRO A 9 -8.70 -7.93 -0.84
N GLU A 10 -9.62 -8.77 -1.32
CA GLU A 10 -10.15 -8.60 -2.68
C GLU A 10 -10.72 -7.18 -2.83
N PRO A 11 -10.63 -6.60 -4.05
CA PRO A 11 -11.28 -5.33 -4.33
C PRO A 11 -12.74 -5.37 -3.85
N PRO A 12 -13.21 -4.43 -3.04
CA PRO A 12 -14.60 -4.40 -2.64
C PRO A 12 -15.47 -4.29 -3.89
N SER A 13 -16.52 -5.11 -3.93
CA SER A 13 -17.38 -5.26 -5.10
C SER A 13 -18.14 -3.99 -5.49
N PHE A 14 -18.33 -3.03 -4.58
CA PHE A 14 -19.00 -1.76 -4.85
C PHE A 14 -18.54 -0.65 -3.89
N LEU A 15 -18.17 0.52 -4.43
CA LEU A 15 -18.29 1.86 -3.80
C LEU A 15 -17.51 2.19 -2.51
N SER A 16 -16.40 1.54 -2.19
CA SER A 16 -15.50 2.13 -1.19
C SER A 16 -14.62 3.17 -1.89
N ASP A 17 -14.94 4.46 -1.66
CA ASP A 17 -14.10 5.59 -2.10
C ASP A 17 -12.69 5.51 -1.50
N ARG A 18 -12.49 4.68 -0.47
CA ARG A 18 -11.19 4.38 0.12
C ARG A 18 -11.08 2.92 0.54
N ILE A 19 -9.97 2.30 0.18
CA ILE A 19 -9.55 0.97 0.60
C ILE A 19 -8.22 1.15 1.31
N GLU A 20 -8.08 0.57 2.49
CA GLU A 20 -6.86 0.62 3.29
C GLU A 20 -6.32 -0.80 3.49
N PHE A 21 -5.03 -0.97 3.23
CA PHE A 21 -4.27 -2.18 3.40
C PHE A 21 -3.26 -1.97 4.51
N ARG A 22 -3.11 -2.96 5.39
CA ARG A 22 -2.12 -2.95 6.46
C ARG A 22 -1.22 -4.15 6.31
N GLY A 23 0.08 -3.92 6.40
CA GLY A 23 1.12 -4.91 6.23
C GLY A 23 2.18 -4.79 7.30
N ASN A 24 3.01 -5.82 7.37
CA ASN A 24 4.16 -5.87 8.25
C ASN A 24 5.43 -5.56 7.44
N VAL A 25 6.34 -4.80 8.03
CA VAL A 25 7.65 -4.55 7.42
C VAL A 25 8.67 -5.54 7.97
N TYR A 26 9.49 -6.09 7.09
CA TYR A 26 10.54 -7.04 7.39
C TYR A 26 11.90 -6.49 6.92
N ASP A 27 12.97 -6.85 7.62
CA ASP A 27 14.32 -6.55 7.13
C ASP A 27 14.73 -7.53 6.01
N ASP A 28 15.92 -7.32 5.44
CA ASP A 28 16.44 -8.19 4.36
C ASP A 28 16.80 -9.60 4.84
N ALA A 29 16.88 -9.81 6.17
CA ALA A 29 17.08 -11.11 6.80
C ALA A 29 15.73 -11.80 7.13
N GLY A 30 14.59 -11.16 6.85
CA GLY A 30 13.25 -11.69 7.11
C GLY A 30 12.76 -11.50 8.55
N HIS A 31 13.41 -10.67 9.35
CA HIS A 31 12.93 -10.34 10.69
C HIS A 31 11.85 -9.27 10.64
N LEU A 32 10.75 -9.52 11.37
CA LEU A 32 9.68 -8.54 11.53
C LEU A 32 10.20 -7.31 12.27
N HIS A 33 10.10 -6.15 11.62
CA HIS A 33 10.35 -4.86 12.23
C HIS A 33 9.10 -4.49 13.06
N LYS A 34 9.04 -4.92 14.32
CA LYS A 34 7.86 -4.80 15.22
C LYS A 34 7.29 -3.39 15.36
N THR A 35 8.10 -2.38 15.07
CA THR A 35 7.68 -0.98 15.14
C THR A 35 6.99 -0.53 13.85
N ASP A 36 7.20 -1.19 12.72
CA ASP A 36 6.88 -0.61 11.41
C ASP A 36 5.70 -1.35 10.77
N GLU A 37 4.54 -0.68 10.75
CA GLU A 37 3.36 -1.10 10.00
C GLU A 37 3.39 -0.44 8.62
N LEU A 38 3.22 -1.19 7.53
CA LEU A 38 2.97 -0.59 6.22
C LEU A 38 1.48 -0.27 6.14
N ILE A 39 1.14 0.97 5.79
CA ILE A 39 -0.23 1.39 5.51
C ILE A 39 -0.29 1.81 4.04
N ALA A 40 -1.08 1.10 3.24
CA ALA A 40 -1.40 1.51 1.88
C ALA A 40 -2.87 1.89 1.75
N THR A 41 -3.18 2.90 0.95
CA THR A 41 -4.55 3.33 0.69
C THR A 41 -4.76 3.52 -0.80
N ILE A 42 -5.88 3.00 -1.32
CA ILE A 42 -6.37 3.28 -2.68
C ILE A 42 -7.68 4.05 -2.53
N THR A 43 -7.82 5.16 -3.23
CA THR A 43 -8.90 6.14 -3.06
C THR A 43 -9.46 6.52 -4.42
N HIS A 44 -10.76 6.52 -4.62
CA HIS A 44 -11.37 7.00 -5.86
C HIS A 44 -11.83 8.45 -5.68
N ASN A 45 -11.37 9.35 -6.53
CA ASN A 45 -11.76 10.76 -6.48
C ASN A 45 -11.79 11.36 -7.88
N TYR A 46 -12.83 12.15 -8.18
CA TYR A 46 -12.99 12.85 -9.47
C TYR A 46 -12.81 11.99 -10.74
N GLY A 47 -13.13 10.69 -10.66
CA GLY A 47 -13.00 9.75 -11.79
C GLY A 47 -11.61 9.13 -11.95
N ASN A 48 -10.68 9.40 -11.04
CA ASN A 48 -9.35 8.79 -10.99
C ASN A 48 -9.18 7.98 -9.69
N TRP A 49 -8.28 7.01 -9.75
CA TRP A 49 -7.85 6.20 -8.62
C TRP A 49 -6.49 6.69 -8.12
N HIS A 50 -6.44 7.07 -6.86
CA HIS A 50 -5.25 7.53 -6.16
C HIS A 50 -4.74 6.44 -5.24
N TRP A 51 -3.47 6.09 -5.34
CA TRP A 51 -2.82 5.14 -4.44
C TRP A 51 -1.76 5.85 -3.59
N HIS A 52 -1.56 5.36 -2.38
CA HIS A 52 -0.60 5.91 -1.43
C HIS A 52 -0.09 4.78 -0.53
N VAL A 53 1.22 4.71 -0.31
CA VAL A 53 1.87 3.79 0.62
C VAL A 53 2.72 4.59 1.61
N PHE A 54 2.53 4.32 2.89
CA PHE A 54 3.14 5.01 4.02
C PHE A 54 3.72 3.99 5.01
N ILE A 55 4.96 4.24 5.46
CA ILE A 55 5.62 3.48 6.53
C ILE A 55 5.89 4.47 7.68
N PRO A 56 5.10 4.45 8.77
CA PRO A 56 5.06 5.49 9.80
C PRO A 56 6.39 5.78 10.48
N ASN A 57 7.23 4.76 10.64
CA ASN A 57 8.37 4.80 11.54
C ASN A 57 9.73 4.85 10.85
N ASN A 58 9.79 4.78 9.51
CA ASN A 58 11.06 4.64 8.81
C ASN A 58 11.53 5.84 7.98
N GLN A 59 10.88 7.00 8.08
CA GLN A 59 11.41 8.35 7.78
C GLN A 59 10.23 9.29 7.49
N PRO A 60 10.27 10.57 7.93
CA PRO A 60 9.39 11.59 7.38
C PRO A 60 9.72 11.79 5.89
N GLY A 61 9.00 11.13 4.99
CA GLY A 61 9.13 11.36 3.55
C GLY A 61 9.01 10.13 2.62
N SER A 62 9.03 8.90 3.13
CA SER A 62 8.85 7.69 2.30
C SER A 62 7.37 7.41 2.01
N VAL A 63 6.72 8.42 1.44
CA VAL A 63 5.35 8.38 0.93
C VAL A 63 5.44 8.15 -0.57
N ASN A 64 5.08 6.94 -1.01
CA ASN A 64 4.93 6.67 -2.44
C ASN A 64 3.46 6.81 -2.80
N LYS A 65 3.16 7.63 -3.81
CA LYS A 65 1.79 7.93 -4.21
C LYS A 65 1.70 8.19 -5.70
N GLY A 66 0.51 8.01 -6.25
CA GLY A 66 0.23 8.30 -7.64
C GLY A 66 -1.26 8.31 -7.92
N GLU A 67 -1.60 8.64 -9.16
CA GLU A 67 -2.96 8.59 -9.69
C GLU A 67 -2.98 7.77 -10.98
N CYS A 68 -4.12 7.14 -11.26
CA CYS A 68 -4.30 6.30 -12.41
C CYS A 68 -5.79 6.20 -12.79
N PRO A 69 -6.12 5.89 -14.05
CA PRO A 69 -7.51 5.87 -14.50
C PRO A 69 -8.30 4.66 -13.97
N THR A 70 -7.63 3.59 -13.51
CA THR A 70 -8.30 2.36 -13.09
C THR A 70 -7.85 1.87 -11.72
N TYR A 71 -8.75 1.19 -11.03
CA TYR A 71 -8.44 0.54 -9.76
C TYR A 71 -7.30 -0.48 -9.91
N GLN A 72 -7.28 -1.24 -11.00
CA GLN A 72 -6.26 -2.27 -11.24
C GLN A 72 -4.87 -1.67 -11.30
N GLU A 73 -4.69 -0.53 -11.96
CA GLU A 73 -3.39 0.16 -11.99
C GLU A 73 -2.98 0.68 -10.61
N ALA A 74 -3.91 1.25 -9.83
CA ALA A 74 -3.64 1.66 -8.46
C ALA A 74 -3.21 0.47 -7.60
N TYR A 75 -3.90 -0.66 -7.78
CA TYR A 75 -3.59 -1.90 -7.10
C TYR A 75 -2.22 -2.44 -7.48
N ASP A 76 -1.89 -2.47 -8.77
CA ASP A 76 -0.61 -2.94 -9.28
C ASP A 76 0.55 -2.08 -8.77
N HIS A 77 0.35 -0.76 -8.64
CA HIS A 77 1.34 0.13 -8.02
C HIS A 77 1.58 -0.17 -6.55
N VAL A 78 0.51 -0.35 -5.75
CA VAL A 78 0.64 -0.74 -4.34
C VAL A 78 1.33 -2.09 -4.23
N ASN A 79 0.94 -3.06 -5.05
CA ASN A 79 1.51 -4.40 -5.05
C ASN A 79 2.96 -4.42 -5.52
N ALA A 80 3.35 -3.62 -6.51
CA ALA A 80 4.74 -3.48 -6.94
C ALA A 80 5.61 -2.87 -5.83
N TYR A 81 5.09 -1.88 -5.11
CA TYR A 81 5.83 -1.25 -4.02
C TYR A 81 6.00 -2.19 -2.81
N VAL A 82 4.97 -2.96 -2.49
CA VAL A 82 5.01 -3.98 -1.43
C VAL A 82 5.89 -5.16 -1.87
N GLY A 83 5.68 -5.69 -3.07
CA GLY A 83 6.42 -6.84 -3.61
C GLY A 83 7.90 -6.60 -3.95
N GLN A 84 8.39 -5.36 -3.89
CA GLN A 84 9.83 -5.04 -3.96
C GLN A 84 10.60 -5.35 -2.67
N GLY A 85 9.97 -6.08 -1.74
CA GLY A 85 10.63 -6.75 -0.64
C GLY A 85 11.51 -7.90 -1.09
#